data_AF-A0A940FXN5-F1
#
_entry.id   AF-A0A940FXN5-F1
#
_cell.length_a   1.000
_cell.length_b   1.000
_cell.length_c   1.000
_cell.angle_alpha   90.00
_cell.angle_beta   90.00
_cell.angle_gamma   90.00
#
_symmetry.space_group_name_H-M   'P 1'
#
loop_
_entity.id
_entity.type
_entity.pdbx_description
1 polymer ?
#
loop_
_entity_poly.entity_id
_entity_poly.type
_entity_poly.pdbx_seq_one_letter_code
_entity_poly.pdbx_strand_id
1 'polypeptide(L)' 'MAAKLKLELTSDEAEILVDALEADLEGYLESAKEARGNNRRAEVQTFTEAAERIQALLTRVQALVE' A
#
# COMPACT_ATOMS: atom_id res chain seq x y z
N MET A 1 13.18 -1.48 -14.26
CA MET A 1 12.23 -0.49 -13.71
C MET A 1 11.01 -0.43 -14.61
N ALA A 2 9.81 -0.38 -14.05
CA ALA A 2 8.59 -0.17 -14.83
C ALA A 2 8.57 1.23 -15.47
N ALA A 3 7.83 1.39 -16.57
CA ALA A 3 7.64 2.69 -17.20
C ALA A 3 6.89 3.66 -16.27
N LYS A 4 7.23 4.95 -16.31
CA LYS A 4 6.50 5.98 -15.55
C LYS A 4 5.22 6.34 -16.29
N LEU A 5 4.12 6.44 -15.55
CA LEU A 5 2.84 6.96 -16.04
C LEU A 5 2.60 8.36 -15.47
N LYS A 6 1.92 9.22 -16.23
CA LYS A 6 1.36 10.48 -15.74
C LYS A 6 -0.14 10.27 -15.60
N LEU A 7 -0.68 10.63 -14.43
CA LEU A 7 -2.11 10.60 -14.14
C LEU A 7 -2.51 12.00 -13.69
N GLU A 8 -3.62 12.49 -14.24
CA GLU A 8 -4.26 13.72 -13.76
C GLU A 8 -5.45 13.29 -12.91
N LEU A 9 -5.49 13.75 -11.67
CA LEU A 9 -6.53 13.48 -10.69
C LEU A 9 -6.95 14.81 -10.07
N THR A 10 -8.23 14.95 -9.76
CA THR A 10 -8.72 15.96 -8.83
C THR A 10 -8.30 15.64 -7.40
N SER A 11 -8.45 16.60 -6.47
CA SER A 11 -8.18 16.36 -5.04
C SER A 11 -9.07 15.24 -4.50
N ASP A 12 -10.38 15.31 -4.77
CA ASP A 12 -11.36 14.31 -4.34
C ASP A 12 -11.03 12.89 -4.84
N GLU A 13 -10.59 12.76 -6.10
CA GLU A 13 -10.17 11.46 -6.66
C GLU A 13 -8.87 10.95 -6.03
N ALA A 14 -7.95 11.85 -5.67
CA ALA A 14 -6.73 11.49 -4.97
C ALA A 14 -7.00 11.08 -3.51
N GLU A 15 -7.97 11.70 -2.84
CA GLU A 15 -8.44 11.29 -1.51
C GLU A 15 -9.05 9.88 -1.53
N ILE A 16 -9.88 9.55 -2.53
CA ILE A 16 -10.40 8.18 -2.72
C ILE A 16 -9.25 7.17 -2.86
N LEU A 17 -8.17 7.55 -3.54
CA LEU A 17 -6.99 6.70 -3.68
C LEU A 17 -6.24 6.53 -2.35
N VAL A 18 -6.14 7.58 -1.53
CA VAL A 18 -5.58 7.50 -0.17
C VAL A 18 -6.36 6.50 0.66
N ASP A 19 -7.69 6.63 0.74
CA ASP A 19 -8.56 5.73 1.50
C ASP A 19 -8.39 4.26 1.08
N ALA A 20 -8.33 4.01 -0.24
CA ALA A 20 -8.14 2.68 -0.78
C ALA A 20 -6.76 2.09 -0.41
N LEU A 21 -5.71 2.91 -0.46
CA LEU A 21 -4.35 2.49 -0.11
C LEU A 21 -4.19 2.23 1.39
N GLU A 22 -4.88 2.97 2.25
CA GLU A 22 -4.90 2.73 3.70
C GLU A 22 -5.55 1.39 4.04
N ALA A 23 -6.72 1.11 3.45
CA ALA A 23 -7.41 -0.16 3.64
C ALA A 23 -6.58 -1.36 3.14
N ASP A 24 -5.94 -1.22 1.97
CA ASP A 24 -5.07 -2.27 1.41
C ASP A 24 -3.82 -2.48 2.27
N LEU A 25 -3.20 -1.40 2.76
CA LEU A 25 -2.06 -1.46 3.67
C LEU A 25 -2.40 -2.22 4.96
N GLU A 26 -3.52 -1.90 5.60
CA GLU A 26 -4.00 -2.61 6.79
C GLU A 26 -4.19 -4.11 6.50
N GLY A 27 -4.80 -4.46 5.36
CA GLY A 27 -4.99 -5.84 4.93
C GLY A 27 -3.68 -6.62 4.77
N TYR A 28 -2.65 -6.02 4.16
CA TYR A 28 -1.33 -6.66 4.02
C TYR A 28 -0.60 -6.80 5.36
N LEU A 29 -0.72 -5.82 6.27
CA LEU A 29 -0.12 -5.91 7.59
C LEU A 29 -0.76 -7.03 8.43
N GLU A 30 -2.08 -7.19 8.39
CA GLU A 30 -2.75 -8.29 9.08
C GLU A 30 -2.39 -9.64 8.44
N SER A 31 -2.36 -9.72 7.10
CA SER A 31 -1.92 -10.94 6.40
C SER A 31 -0.49 -11.34 6.77
N ALA A 32 0.43 -10.38 6.87
CA ALA A 32 1.81 -10.63 7.32
C ALA A 32 1.86 -11.14 8.77
N LYS A 33 1.01 -10.60 9.64
CA LYS A 33 0.87 -11.02 11.04
C LYS A 33 0.31 -12.43 11.16
N GLU A 34 -0.73 -12.77 10.42
CA GLU A 34 -1.29 -14.13 10.34
C GLU A 34 -0.27 -15.14 9.80
N ALA A 35 0.42 -14.81 8.70
CA ALA A 35 1.46 -15.67 8.13
C ALA A 35 2.59 -15.93 9.14
N ARG A 36 2.97 -14.90 9.92
CA ARG A 36 3.97 -15.01 10.99
C ARG A 36 3.50 -15.94 12.10
N GLY A 37 2.25 -15.80 12.55
CA GLY A 37 1.64 -16.70 13.55
C GLY A 37 1.60 -18.16 13.11
N ASN A 38 1.54 -18.41 11.80
CA ASN A 38 1.51 -19.74 11.20
C ASN A 38 2.88 -20.25 10.69
N ASN A 39 4.00 -19.58 11.02
CA ASN A 39 5.36 -19.92 10.55
C ASN A 39 5.54 -19.98 9.02
N ARG A 40 4.70 -19.28 8.25
CA ARG A 40 4.74 -19.24 6.77
C ARG A 40 5.70 -18.15 6.29
N ARG A 41 7.00 -18.39 6.42
CA ARG A 41 8.06 -17.37 6.22
C ARG A 41 8.05 -16.70 4.83
N ALA A 42 7.76 -17.45 3.77
CA ALA A 42 7.68 -16.89 2.42
C ALA A 42 6.49 -15.93 2.25
N GLU A 43 5.35 -16.25 2.87
CA GLU A 43 4.17 -15.37 2.87
C GLU A 43 4.44 -14.10 3.70
N VAL A 44 5.10 -14.22 4.86
CA VAL A 44 5.50 -13.04 5.67
C VAL A 44 6.33 -12.08 4.83
N GLN A 45 7.34 -12.58 4.12
CA GLN A 45 8.16 -11.74 3.25
C GLN A 45 7.31 -11.07 2.18
N THR A 46 6.49 -11.84 1.46
CA THR A 46 5.64 -11.35 0.37
C THR A 46 4.70 -10.23 0.83
N PHE A 47 4.00 -10.42 1.96
CA PHE A 47 3.07 -9.43 2.48
C PHE A 47 3.77 -8.19 3.04
N THR A 48 4.93 -8.35 3.66
CA THR A 48 5.73 -7.23 4.16
C THR A 48 6.22 -6.35 3.01
N GLU A 49 6.75 -6.94 1.93
CA GLU A 49 7.20 -6.21 0.74
C GLU A 49 6.05 -5.48 0.05
N ALA A 50 4.84 -6.07 0.03
CA ALA A 50 3.65 -5.41 -0.49
C ALA A 50 3.25 -4.19 0.37
N ALA A 51 3.19 -4.36 1.70
CA ALA A 51 2.89 -3.29 2.64
C ALA A 51 3.87 -2.11 2.52
N GLU A 52 5.17 -2.37 2.41
CA GLU A 52 6.19 -1.32 2.23
C GLU A 52 5.99 -0.51 0.94
N ARG A 53 5.62 -1.20 -0.15
CA ARG A 53 5.36 -0.54 -1.45
C ARG A 53 4.09 0.30 -1.42
N ILE A 54 3.04 -0.18 -0.77
CA ILE A 54 1.79 0.55 -0.59
C ILE A 54 2.02 1.77 0.30
N GLN A 55 2.70 1.61 1.43
CA GLN A 55 3.06 2.72 2.32
C GLN A 55 3.83 3.81 1.57
N ALA A 56 4.80 3.43 0.75
CA ALA A 56 5.58 4.39 -0.04
C ALA A 56 4.73 5.14 -1.09
N LEU A 57 3.70 4.50 -1.65
CA LEU A 57 2.76 5.15 -2.56
C LEU A 57 1.78 6.05 -1.79
N LEU A 58 1.19 5.54 -0.72
CA LEU A 58 0.27 6.24 0.18
C LEU A 58 0.87 7.57 0.64
N THR A 59 2.07 7.54 1.22
CA THR A 59 2.76 8.75 1.67
C THR A 59 2.98 9.76 0.55
N ARG A 60 3.20 9.30 -0.69
CA ARG A 60 3.37 10.19 -1.84
C ARG A 60 2.06 10.81 -2.31
N VAL A 61 0.93 10.11 -2.19
CA VAL A 61 -0.38 10.62 -2.60
C VAL A 61 -0.95 11.54 -1.52
N GLN A 62 -0.84 11.16 -0.23
CA GLN A 62 -1.23 12.00 0.91
C GLN A 62 -0.57 13.39 0.85
N ALA A 63 0.74 13.45 0.57
CA ALA A 63 1.46 14.72 0.43
C ALA A 63 1.04 15.60 -0.76
N LEU A 64 0.10 15.15 -1.62
CA LEU A 64 -0.47 15.94 -2.72
C LEU A 64 -1.86 16.49 -2.37
N VAL A 65 -2.52 15.95 -1.35
CA VAL A 65 -3.87 16.34 -0.91
C VAL A 65 -3.88 17.04 0.45
N GLU A 66 -2.84 16.85 1.26
CA GLU A 66 -2.56 17.60 2.51
C GLU A 66 -1.64 18.80 2.30
#